data_AF-A0A2V9DC09-F1
#
_entry.id   AF-A0A2V9DC09-F1
#
_cell.length_a   1.000
_cell.length_b   1.000
_cell.length_c   1.000
_cell.angle_alpha   90.00
_cell.angle_beta   90.00
_cell.angle_gamma   90.00
#
_symmetry.space_group_name_H-M   'P 1'
#
loop_
_entity.id
_entity.type
_entity.pdbx_description
1 polymer ?
#
loop_
_entity_poly.entity_id
_entity_poly.type
_entity_poly.pdbx_seq_one_letter_code
_entity_poly.pdbx_strand_id
1 'polypeptide(L)'
;MSMSVAAKHGPGKHLEGSSLSLAACVVAMAFLAVMLTAQKANASWFGRQEQASQPDDQRGAQQPGIAVPLPKGKKLILRDGTFQVVREYRREGERVRYYSMERSAWEEIPAESVDWTATQKAEADQAAQQKELAKQIAESERAARFADLDVDTSFEVRPGVFLPDDAGFYALDGSKIAVMQQEKAEIHTEKGRAIEKIVTGMPLIPGKQDVEIPGKQAKLRIHTGDAEFYFRTADKREPHLTLLHAGVKGEKRALQVISTNIVGQQKFKDREVSLLQWDAARGLYRFTVDQPLESGEYAIIETTPAEGQSMYVWTFGVDLQGNPKAAASGTPTR
;
A
#
# COMPACT_ATOMS: atom_id res chain seq x y z
N MET A 1 -14.83 -59.90 -39.27
CA MET A 1 -14.68 -59.96 -37.80
C MET A 1 -15.29 -58.66 -37.27
N SER A 2 -16.61 -58.58 -37.01
CA SER A 2 -17.35 -59.08 -35.83
C SER A 2 -16.82 -58.44 -34.54
N MET A 3 -17.53 -57.77 -33.63
CA MET A 3 -18.93 -57.40 -33.27
C MET A 3 -18.80 -56.17 -32.32
N SER A 4 -19.61 -55.12 -32.34
CA SER A 4 -20.94 -54.89 -31.72
C SER A 4 -21.12 -55.19 -30.22
N VAL A 5 -21.92 -54.31 -29.57
CA VAL A 5 -22.66 -54.41 -28.28
C VAL A 5 -21.95 -53.90 -27.02
N ALA A 6 -22.56 -53.30 -25.98
CA ALA A 6 -23.71 -52.44 -25.70
C ALA A 6 -23.77 -52.26 -24.16
N ALA A 7 -24.53 -51.28 -23.68
CA ALA A 7 -24.71 -50.88 -22.28
C ALA A 7 -25.42 -51.89 -21.34
N LYS A 8 -25.27 -51.69 -20.00
CA LYS A 8 -26.30 -51.81 -18.92
C LYS A 8 -25.68 -51.47 -17.54
N HIS A 9 -26.15 -50.42 -16.84
CA HIS A 9 -27.21 -50.35 -15.79
C HIS A 9 -26.78 -50.67 -14.34
N GLY A 10 -27.22 -49.81 -13.41
CA GLY A 10 -26.91 -49.73 -11.95
C GLY A 10 -27.47 -50.87 -11.08
N PRO A 11 -27.61 -50.73 -9.73
CA PRO A 11 -28.34 -49.67 -8.96
C PRO A 11 -27.51 -49.15 -7.73
N GLY A 12 -27.86 -48.19 -6.86
CA GLY A 12 -29.11 -47.56 -6.40
C GLY A 12 -29.33 -47.83 -4.89
N LYS A 13 -29.23 -46.80 -4.02
CA LYS A 13 -29.87 -46.58 -2.68
C LYS A 13 -29.58 -45.09 -2.32
N HIS A 14 -30.48 -44.11 -2.24
CA HIS A 14 -31.78 -43.91 -1.56
C HIS A 14 -31.74 -44.02 -0.02
N LEU A 15 -31.93 -42.87 0.63
CA LEU A 15 -32.50 -42.56 1.96
C LEU A 15 -32.74 -41.03 1.95
N GLU A 16 -33.96 -40.55 1.69
CA GLU A 16 -34.94 -40.13 2.70
C GLU A 16 -34.33 -39.16 3.73
N GLY A 17 -34.83 -37.94 3.96
CA GLY A 17 -36.16 -37.39 3.79
C GLY A 17 -36.47 -36.60 5.06
N SER A 18 -36.81 -35.31 4.96
CA SER A 18 -37.47 -34.52 6.02
C SER A 18 -37.85 -33.14 5.48
N SER A 19 -39.00 -33.07 4.82
CA SER A 19 -39.77 -31.84 4.63
C SER A 19 -40.78 -31.69 5.78
N LEU A 20 -40.79 -30.54 6.45
CA LEU A 20 -41.89 -30.05 7.30
C LEU A 20 -41.94 -28.53 7.03
N SER A 21 -42.82 -28.05 6.16
CA SER A 21 -44.27 -27.81 6.30
C SER A 21 -44.60 -26.39 6.76
N LEU A 22 -45.59 -25.85 6.05
CA LEU A 22 -46.20 -24.52 6.04
C LEU A 22 -46.67 -23.94 7.39
N ALA A 23 -46.55 -22.60 7.46
CA ALA A 23 -47.56 -21.58 7.81
C ALA A 23 -48.48 -21.73 9.06
N ALA A 24 -48.44 -20.70 9.93
CA ALA A 24 -49.59 -20.18 10.71
C ALA A 24 -49.24 -18.75 11.23
N CYS A 25 -49.92 -17.70 10.76
CA CYS A 25 -50.99 -16.93 11.45
C CYS A 25 -50.55 -16.16 12.73
N VAL A 26 -50.40 -14.82 12.70
CA VAL A 26 -51.41 -13.76 12.97
C VAL A 26 -51.61 -13.43 14.47
N VAL A 27 -51.16 -12.22 14.84
CA VAL A 27 -51.76 -11.16 15.72
C VAL A 27 -52.40 -11.53 17.08
N ALA A 28 -51.92 -10.88 18.16
CA ALA A 28 -52.73 -10.21 19.21
C ALA A 28 -51.76 -9.49 20.20
N MET A 29 -51.65 -8.16 20.26
CA MET A 29 -52.51 -7.10 20.84
C MET A 29 -52.55 -6.98 22.38
N ALA A 30 -52.47 -5.69 22.77
CA ALA A 30 -52.95 -5.03 24.00
C ALA A 30 -51.98 -4.97 25.20
N PHE A 31 -51.37 -3.81 25.48
CA PHE A 31 -51.92 -2.61 26.13
C PHE A 31 -52.24 -2.81 27.62
N LEU A 32 -51.44 -2.17 28.49
CA LEU A 32 -51.98 -1.49 29.67
C LEU A 32 -51.12 -0.25 29.96
N ALA A 33 -51.65 0.90 29.55
CA ALA A 33 -51.32 2.22 30.08
C ALA A 33 -52.32 2.55 31.21
N VAL A 34 -52.11 3.72 31.86
CA VAL A 34 -52.96 4.42 32.86
C VAL A 34 -52.41 4.28 34.29
N MET A 35 -52.11 5.33 35.08
CA MET A 35 -52.22 6.79 34.89
C MET A 35 -51.29 7.55 35.87
N LEU A 36 -51.01 8.78 35.45
CA LEU A 36 -50.63 10.00 36.16
C LEU A 36 -51.09 10.12 37.63
N THR A 37 -50.30 10.81 38.45
CA THR A 37 -50.60 12.20 38.87
C THR A 37 -49.38 12.91 39.46
N ALA A 38 -49.15 14.14 39.01
CA ALA A 38 -48.23 15.12 39.59
C ALA A 38 -48.95 15.97 40.65
N GLN A 39 -48.26 16.33 41.74
CA GLN A 39 -48.60 17.53 42.52
C GLN A 39 -47.36 18.11 43.23
N LYS A 40 -47.25 19.44 43.15
CA LYS A 40 -46.16 20.29 43.64
C LYS A 40 -46.43 20.80 45.06
N ALA A 41 -45.33 20.98 45.81
CA ALA A 41 -44.98 22.07 46.77
C ALA A 41 -45.86 22.33 48.03
N ASN A 42 -45.26 22.28 49.23
CA ASN A 42 -44.69 23.45 49.97
C ASN A 42 -44.44 23.19 51.48
N ALA A 43 -43.37 23.83 51.99
CA ALA A 43 -43.13 24.37 53.35
C ALA A 43 -42.99 23.38 54.55
N SER A 44 -42.18 23.57 55.60
CA SER A 44 -41.07 24.47 55.98
C SER A 44 -40.60 24.09 57.42
N TRP A 45 -39.33 24.39 57.80
CA TRP A 45 -38.76 24.50 59.18
C TRP A 45 -38.51 23.20 59.99
N PHE A 46 -37.43 22.94 60.76
CA PHE A 46 -36.29 23.64 61.42
C PHE A 46 -35.01 22.76 61.26
N GLY A 47 -33.75 23.21 61.21
CA GLY A 47 -32.98 24.01 62.18
C GLY A 47 -31.46 24.00 61.84
N ARG A 48 -30.74 24.92 62.50
CA ARG A 48 -29.48 25.62 62.19
C ARG A 48 -28.15 24.89 62.51
N GLN A 49 -27.11 25.09 61.68
CA GLN A 49 -25.70 25.40 62.04
C GLN A 49 -24.91 25.75 60.75
N GLU A 50 -24.66 27.02 60.42
CA GLU A 50 -23.59 27.95 60.85
C GLU A 50 -22.34 27.96 59.92
N GLN A 51 -22.29 29.05 59.15
CA GLN A 51 -21.23 29.65 58.31
C GLN A 51 -19.75 29.27 58.55
N ALA A 52 -19.03 29.04 57.45
CA ALA A 52 -17.78 29.75 57.15
C ALA A 52 -17.49 29.73 55.63
N SER A 53 -17.28 30.94 55.09
CA SER A 53 -17.02 31.27 53.69
C SER A 53 -15.57 30.97 53.27
N GLN A 54 -15.33 30.55 52.03
CA GLN A 54 -14.19 30.95 51.17
C GLN A 54 -14.32 30.37 49.75
N PRO A 55 -13.64 30.95 48.72
CA PRO A 55 -14.31 31.56 47.56
C PRO A 55 -14.17 30.76 46.25
N ASP A 56 -14.93 31.21 45.25
CA ASP A 56 -14.78 30.91 43.83
C ASP A 56 -13.31 30.96 43.39
N ASP A 57 -12.82 29.86 42.82
CA ASP A 57 -11.77 29.93 41.80
C ASP A 57 -12.01 28.85 40.73
N GLN A 58 -12.30 29.35 39.52
CA GLN A 58 -12.00 28.77 38.21
C GLN A 58 -12.46 27.33 37.93
N ARG A 59 -13.66 27.21 37.36
CA ARG A 59 -14.00 26.11 36.45
C ARG A 59 -13.22 26.27 35.14
N GLY A 60 -11.97 25.78 35.14
CA GLY A 60 -11.28 25.41 33.91
C GLY A 60 -12.01 24.25 33.24
N ALA A 61 -12.30 24.39 31.96
CA ALA A 61 -12.95 23.38 31.14
C ALA A 61 -12.21 22.04 31.22
N GLN A 62 -12.87 21.02 31.77
CA GLN A 62 -12.43 19.64 31.67
C GLN A 62 -12.55 19.22 30.19
N GLN A 63 -11.44 19.29 29.45
CA GLN A 63 -11.33 18.61 28.16
C GLN A 63 -11.32 17.09 28.41
N PRO A 64 -12.12 16.30 27.70
CA PRO A 64 -12.00 14.84 27.75
C PRO A 64 -10.64 14.47 27.18
N GLY A 65 -9.73 14.04 28.05
CA GLY A 65 -8.39 13.59 27.67
C GLY A 65 -8.52 12.43 26.69
N ILE A 66 -8.16 12.67 25.43
CA ILE A 66 -7.92 11.62 24.45
C ILE A 66 -6.82 10.75 25.04
N ALA A 67 -7.16 9.52 25.43
CA ALA A 67 -6.19 8.54 25.87
C ALA A 67 -5.30 8.18 24.66
N VAL A 68 -4.21 8.90 24.49
CA VAL A 68 -3.15 8.50 23.57
C VAL A 68 -2.66 7.13 24.08
N PRO A 69 -2.78 6.04 23.29
CA PRO A 69 -2.27 4.75 23.72
C PRO A 69 -0.75 4.89 23.97
N LEU A 70 -0.35 4.72 25.24
CA LEU A 70 1.04 4.83 25.63
C LEU A 70 1.87 3.80 24.83
N PRO A 71 3.01 4.20 24.25
CA PRO A 71 3.85 3.28 23.50
C PRO A 71 4.28 2.12 24.41
N LYS A 72 4.14 0.88 23.91
CA LYS A 72 4.66 -0.31 24.61
C LYS A 72 6.17 -0.12 24.77
N GLY A 73 6.65 -0.09 26.01
CA GLY A 73 8.07 0.13 26.32
C GLY A 73 8.99 -0.91 25.70
N LYS A 74 10.27 -0.58 25.61
CA LYS A 74 11.35 -1.46 25.16
C LYS A 74 11.76 -2.41 26.29
N LYS A 75 12.21 -3.61 25.95
CA LYS A 75 12.77 -4.56 26.92
C LYS A 75 14.28 -4.40 27.02
N LEU A 76 14.78 -4.02 28.19
CA LEU A 76 16.20 -4.05 28.54
C LEU A 76 16.47 -5.37 29.28
N ILE A 77 17.14 -6.31 28.62
CA ILE A 77 17.36 -7.67 29.16
C ILE A 77 18.61 -7.66 30.02
N LEU A 78 18.52 -8.23 31.23
CA LEU A 78 19.62 -8.37 32.16
C LEU A 78 20.25 -9.77 32.04
N ARG A 79 21.52 -9.89 32.40
CA ARG A 79 22.28 -11.15 32.30
C ARG A 79 21.81 -12.25 33.23
N ASP A 80 21.07 -11.90 34.28
CA ASP A 80 20.42 -12.86 35.17
C ASP A 80 19.13 -13.45 34.57
N GLY A 81 18.77 -13.06 33.34
CA GLY A 81 17.58 -13.51 32.63
C GLY A 81 16.33 -12.68 32.92
N THR A 82 16.39 -11.72 33.83
CA THR A 82 15.29 -10.77 34.08
C THR A 82 15.29 -9.65 33.03
N PHE A 83 14.23 -8.84 32.99
CA PHE A 83 14.15 -7.71 32.07
C PHE A 83 13.47 -6.50 32.71
N GLN A 84 13.88 -5.32 32.29
CA GLN A 84 13.25 -4.05 32.63
C GLN A 84 12.45 -3.52 31.44
N VAL A 85 11.23 -3.04 31.67
CA VAL A 85 10.45 -2.36 30.63
C VAL A 85 10.75 -0.86 30.71
N VAL A 86 11.40 -0.35 29.67
CA VAL A 86 11.97 0.99 29.66
C VAL A 86 11.40 1.81 28.50
N ARG A 87 11.22 3.12 28.70
CA ARG A 87 10.86 4.02 27.60
C ARG A 87 12.06 4.24 26.68
N GLU A 88 13.21 4.51 27.30
CA GLU A 88 14.47 4.79 26.63
C GLU A 88 15.63 4.43 27.57
N TYR A 89 16.80 4.19 27.00
CA TYR A 89 18.04 4.00 27.75
C TYR A 89 19.21 4.63 27.02
N ARG A 90 20.24 5.02 27.78
CA ARG A 90 21.50 5.57 27.29
C ARG A 90 22.65 4.93 28.05
N ARG A 91 23.70 4.54 27.33
CA ARG A 91 24.93 4.05 27.93
C ARG A 91 25.86 5.24 28.22
N GLU A 92 26.19 5.42 29.49
CA GLU A 92 27.06 6.47 30.00
C GLU A 92 28.28 5.79 30.65
N GLY A 93 29.29 5.49 29.81
CA GLY A 93 30.49 4.76 30.23
C GLY A 93 30.19 3.35 30.74
N GLU A 94 30.48 3.11 32.02
CA GLU A 94 30.26 1.84 32.73
C GLU A 94 28.83 1.66 33.23
N ARG A 95 27.96 2.68 33.10
CA ARG A 95 26.56 2.62 33.55
C ARG A 95 25.61 2.78 32.38
N VAL A 96 24.41 2.23 32.55
CA VAL A 96 23.27 2.42 31.66
C VAL A 96 22.21 3.14 32.46
N ARG A 97 21.87 4.34 31.99
CA ARG A 97 20.78 5.14 32.53
C ARG A 97 19.54 4.87 31.69
N TYR A 98 18.43 4.48 32.31
CA TYR A 98 17.20 4.15 31.61
C TYR A 98 15.98 4.72 32.32
N TYR A 99 14.92 5.00 31.56
CA TYR A 99 13.65 5.46 32.13
C TYR A 99 12.71 4.26 32.30
N SER A 100 12.54 3.81 33.54
CA SER A 100 11.65 2.70 33.91
C SER A 100 10.20 3.10 33.67
N MET A 101 9.45 2.30 32.89
CA MET A 101 8.03 2.56 32.69
C MET A 101 7.18 2.11 33.88
N GLU A 102 7.68 1.18 34.69
CA GLU A 102 6.98 0.71 35.89
C GLU A 102 7.06 1.75 37.01
N ARG A 103 8.26 2.32 37.23
CA ARG A 103 8.48 3.33 38.27
C ARG A 103 8.31 4.76 37.76
N SER A 104 8.14 4.95 36.46
CA SER A 104 8.06 6.26 35.80
C SER A 104 9.21 7.20 36.17
N ALA A 105 10.41 6.64 36.34
CA ALA A 105 11.59 7.33 36.86
C ALA A 105 12.86 6.89 36.13
N TRP A 106 13.89 7.73 36.17
CA TRP A 106 15.23 7.39 35.68
C TRP A 106 15.97 6.53 36.70
N GLU A 107 16.55 5.44 36.23
CA GLU A 107 17.33 4.48 37.02
C GLU A 107 18.68 4.21 36.35
N GLU A 108 19.63 3.70 37.11
CA GLU A 108 20.99 3.41 36.65
C GLU A 108 21.44 2.02 37.07
N ILE A 109 21.94 1.24 36.11
CA ILE A 109 22.51 -0.09 36.33
C ILE A 109 23.90 -0.20 35.68
N PRO A 110 24.77 -1.11 36.14
CA PRO A 110 26.04 -1.37 35.46
C PRO A 110 25.81 -1.86 34.02
N ALA A 111 26.55 -1.34 33.04
CA ALA A 111 26.42 -1.75 31.65
C ALA A 111 26.76 -3.22 31.41
N GLU A 112 27.57 -3.82 32.30
CA GLU A 112 27.91 -5.24 32.27
C GLU A 112 26.76 -6.15 32.73
N SER A 113 25.81 -5.61 33.49
CA SER A 113 24.62 -6.36 33.94
C SER A 113 23.59 -6.55 32.85
N VAL A 114 23.68 -5.79 31.75
CA VAL A 114 22.78 -5.88 30.60
C VAL A 114 23.29 -6.96 29.64
N ASP A 115 22.38 -7.84 29.22
CA ASP A 115 22.58 -8.68 28.05
C ASP A 115 22.22 -7.87 26.79
N TRP A 116 23.23 -7.28 26.17
CA TRP A 116 23.07 -6.46 24.98
C TRP A 116 22.61 -7.24 23.76
N THR A 117 23.01 -8.51 23.64
CA THR A 117 22.61 -9.37 22.54
C THR A 117 21.12 -9.69 22.64
N ALA A 118 20.66 -10.07 23.83
CA ALA A 118 19.25 -10.33 24.09
C ALA A 118 18.40 -9.05 24.00
N THR A 119 18.92 -7.90 24.46
CA THR A 119 18.26 -6.60 24.34
C THR A 119 18.06 -6.20 22.88
N GLN A 120 19.11 -6.23 22.05
CA GLN A 120 19.00 -5.90 20.63
C GLN A 120 18.05 -6.85 19.89
N LYS A 121 18.07 -8.14 20.22
CA LYS A 121 17.12 -9.11 19.68
C LYS A 121 15.68 -8.76 20.06
N ALA A 122 15.42 -8.46 21.32
CA ALA A 122 14.09 -8.07 21.78
C ALA A 122 13.59 -6.78 21.12
N GLU A 123 14.47 -5.80 20.92
CA GLU A 123 14.15 -4.57 20.18
C GLU A 123 13.81 -4.85 18.71
N ALA A 124 14.59 -5.70 18.04
CA ALA A 124 14.34 -6.08 16.65
C ALA A 124 13.01 -6.86 16.50
N ASP A 125 12.75 -7.82 17.38
CA ASP A 125 11.51 -8.61 17.40
C ASP A 125 10.29 -7.70 17.67
N GLN A 126 10.41 -6.74 18.60
CA GLN A 126 9.36 -5.76 18.89
C GLN A 126 9.12 -4.80 17.71
N ALA A 127 10.18 -4.32 17.05
CA ALA A 127 10.05 -3.47 15.86
C ALA A 127 9.38 -4.21 14.69
N ALA A 128 9.72 -5.48 14.49
CA ALA A 128 9.08 -6.33 13.49
C ALA A 128 7.58 -6.53 13.78
N GLN A 129 7.21 -6.81 15.03
CA GLN A 129 5.81 -6.94 15.44
C GLN A 129 5.03 -5.62 15.30
N GLN A 130 5.62 -4.48 15.64
CA GLN A 130 4.98 -3.17 15.46
C GLN A 130 4.76 -2.86 13.98
N LYS A 131 5.74 -3.16 13.12
CA LYS A 131 5.60 -3.00 11.67
C LYS A 131 4.49 -3.87 11.11
N GLU A 132 4.40 -5.13 11.55
CA GLU A 132 3.36 -6.06 11.12
C GLU A 132 1.97 -5.62 11.60
N LEU A 133 1.84 -5.21 12.86
CA LEU A 133 0.59 -4.68 13.40
C LEU A 133 0.14 -3.40 12.66
N ALA A 134 1.07 -2.47 12.39
CA ALA A 134 0.78 -1.27 11.63
C ALA A 134 0.30 -1.60 10.20
N LYS A 135 0.91 -2.61 9.57
CA LYS A 135 0.46 -3.11 8.27
C LYS A 135 -0.95 -3.70 8.34
N GLN A 136 -1.25 -4.52 9.35
CA GLN A 136 -2.59 -5.09 9.54
C GLN A 136 -3.65 -4.04 9.83
N ILE A 137 -3.34 -3.03 10.65
CA ILE A 137 -4.23 -1.89 10.90
C ILE A 137 -4.49 -1.15 9.59
N ALA A 138 -3.44 -0.78 8.86
CA ALA A 138 -3.57 -0.09 7.58
C ALA A 138 -4.39 -0.91 6.56
N GLU A 139 -4.17 -2.22 6.49
CA GLU A 139 -4.95 -3.14 5.64
C GLU A 139 -6.41 -3.23 6.08
N SER A 140 -6.67 -3.28 7.39
CA SER A 140 -8.04 -3.33 7.93
C SER A 140 -8.81 -2.03 7.71
N GLU A 141 -8.17 -0.87 7.92
CA GLU A 141 -8.74 0.44 7.63
C GLU A 141 -9.00 0.59 6.14
N ARG A 142 -8.06 0.14 5.30
CA ARG A 142 -8.23 0.07 3.85
C ARG A 142 -9.41 -0.81 3.48
N ALA A 143 -9.51 -2.02 4.04
CA ALA A 143 -10.62 -2.93 3.78
C ALA A 143 -11.96 -2.33 4.21
N ALA A 144 -12.02 -1.65 5.36
CA ALA A 144 -13.21 -0.95 5.82
C ALA A 144 -13.63 0.20 4.88
N ARG A 145 -12.67 0.99 4.37
CA ARG A 145 -12.94 2.04 3.37
C ARG A 145 -13.60 1.51 2.09
N PHE A 146 -13.31 0.26 1.72
CA PHE A 146 -13.79 -0.38 0.50
C PHE A 146 -14.87 -1.45 0.75
N ALA A 147 -15.38 -1.58 1.98
CA ALA A 147 -16.34 -2.63 2.32
C ALA A 147 -17.71 -2.43 1.65
N ASP A 148 -18.14 -1.17 1.52
CA ASP A 148 -19.43 -0.79 0.93
C ASP A 148 -19.33 -0.43 -0.57
N LEU A 149 -18.11 -0.40 -1.12
CA LEU A 149 -17.89 -0.25 -2.55
C LEU A 149 -18.05 -1.63 -3.17
N ASP A 150 -19.31 -1.99 -3.45
CA ASP A 150 -19.64 -3.15 -4.27
C ASP A 150 -19.00 -2.93 -5.64
N VAL A 151 -17.93 -3.68 -5.93
CA VAL A 151 -17.27 -3.66 -7.23
C VAL A 151 -18.09 -4.51 -8.19
N ASP A 152 -19.36 -4.15 -8.36
CA ASP A 152 -20.17 -4.56 -9.49
C ASP A 152 -19.53 -3.93 -10.72
N THR A 153 -18.47 -4.58 -11.22
CA THR A 153 -18.04 -4.67 -12.62
C THR A 153 -18.27 -3.44 -13.54
N SER A 154 -18.19 -2.24 -13.01
CA SER A 154 -18.53 -0.99 -13.69
C SER A 154 -18.03 0.15 -12.81
N PHE A 155 -16.72 0.21 -12.60
CA PHE A 155 -16.11 1.34 -11.93
C PHE A 155 -16.13 2.55 -12.86
N GLU A 156 -16.98 3.53 -12.56
CA GLU A 156 -17.08 4.76 -13.35
C GLU A 156 -15.86 5.66 -13.08
N VAL A 157 -15.01 5.84 -14.09
CA VAL A 157 -13.80 6.68 -13.99
C VAL A 157 -14.07 8.12 -14.39
N ARG A 158 -15.07 8.35 -15.24
CA ARG A 158 -15.59 9.64 -15.68
C ARG A 158 -17.09 9.49 -15.98
N PRO A 159 -17.88 10.58 -16.00
CA PRO A 159 -19.30 10.51 -16.34
C PRO A 159 -19.58 9.70 -17.62
N GLY A 160 -20.23 8.55 -17.48
CA GLY A 160 -20.57 7.63 -18.57
C GLY A 160 -19.41 6.79 -19.12
N VAL A 161 -18.25 6.75 -18.44
CA VAL A 161 -17.06 5.98 -18.85
C VAL A 161 -16.70 4.99 -17.75
N PHE A 162 -16.89 3.71 -18.05
CA PHE A 162 -16.71 2.60 -17.11
C PHE A 162 -15.46 1.80 -17.44
N LEU A 163 -14.68 1.48 -16.40
CA LEU A 163 -13.51 0.62 -16.53
C LEU A 163 -13.93 -0.83 -16.81
N PRO A 164 -13.21 -1.55 -17.69
CA PRO A 164 -13.41 -3.00 -17.84
C PRO A 164 -13.21 -3.79 -16.54
N ASP A 165 -13.80 -4.97 -16.53
CA ASP A 165 -13.87 -5.84 -15.35
C ASP A 165 -12.68 -6.77 -15.21
N ASP A 166 -12.06 -7.06 -16.35
CA ASP A 166 -10.90 -7.91 -16.41
C ASP A 166 -9.73 -7.31 -15.61
N ALA A 167 -8.89 -8.19 -15.07
CA ALA A 167 -7.60 -7.77 -14.55
C ALA A 167 -6.76 -7.21 -15.70
N GLY A 168 -6.15 -6.05 -15.48
CA GLY A 168 -5.47 -5.34 -16.55
C GLY A 168 -5.03 -3.95 -16.13
N PHE A 169 -4.09 -3.41 -16.91
CA PHE A 169 -3.63 -2.04 -16.75
C PHE A 169 -4.19 -1.20 -17.89
N TYR A 170 -4.88 -0.13 -17.53
CA TYR A 170 -5.64 0.71 -18.45
C TYR A 170 -5.13 2.14 -18.39
N ALA A 171 -4.96 2.77 -19.56
CA ALA A 171 -4.67 4.19 -19.70
C ALA A 171 -5.92 4.93 -20.14
N LEU A 172 -6.10 6.16 -19.65
CA LEU A 172 -7.22 7.02 -19.99
C LEU A 172 -6.76 8.17 -20.89
N ASP A 173 -7.43 8.33 -22.04
CA ASP A 173 -7.22 9.43 -22.99
C ASP A 173 -8.57 10.11 -23.27
N GLY A 174 -8.88 11.17 -22.53
CA GLY A 174 -10.22 11.75 -22.56
C GLY A 174 -11.28 10.74 -22.08
N SER A 175 -12.27 10.45 -22.91
CA SER A 175 -13.30 9.44 -22.60
C SER A 175 -12.95 8.03 -23.10
N LYS A 176 -11.75 7.83 -23.63
CA LYS A 176 -11.31 6.54 -24.16
C LYS A 176 -10.47 5.79 -23.14
N ILE A 177 -10.76 4.51 -22.97
CA ILE A 177 -9.97 3.58 -22.17
C ILE A 177 -9.17 2.70 -23.13
N ALA A 178 -7.88 2.59 -22.91
CA ALA A 178 -7.01 1.72 -23.67
C ALA A 178 -6.30 0.72 -22.75
N VAL A 179 -6.29 -0.55 -23.12
CA VAL A 179 -5.52 -1.59 -22.41
C VAL A 179 -4.04 -1.40 -22.75
N MET A 180 -3.21 -1.28 -21.71
CA MET A 180 -1.77 -1.22 -21.86
C MET A 180 -1.22 -2.63 -22.10
N GLN A 181 -0.41 -2.78 -23.15
CA GLN A 181 0.28 -4.04 -23.44
C GLN A 181 1.67 -4.02 -22.80
N GLN A 182 2.08 -5.16 -22.27
CA GLN A 182 3.46 -5.35 -21.85
C GLN A 182 4.35 -5.66 -23.06
N GLU A 183 5.52 -5.05 -23.07
CA GLU A 183 6.63 -5.37 -23.97
C GLU A 183 7.79 -5.93 -23.14
N LYS A 184 8.52 -6.89 -23.70
CA LYS A 184 9.71 -7.42 -23.04
C LYS A 184 10.90 -6.51 -23.33
N ALA A 185 11.53 -5.99 -22.28
CA ALA A 185 12.78 -5.26 -22.36
C ALA A 185 14.00 -6.20 -22.38
N GLU A 186 15.06 -5.78 -23.04
CA GLU A 186 16.33 -6.50 -23.21
C GLU A 186 17.44 -5.80 -22.41
N ILE A 187 18.21 -6.57 -21.65
CA ILE A 187 19.36 -6.05 -20.91
C ILE A 187 20.63 -6.23 -21.74
N HIS A 188 21.29 -5.13 -22.08
CA HIS A 188 22.62 -5.13 -22.67
C HIS A 188 23.66 -4.70 -21.62
N THR A 189 24.64 -5.57 -21.39
CA THR A 189 25.82 -5.25 -20.56
C THR A 189 27.03 -5.05 -21.46
N GLU A 190 27.72 -3.90 -21.34
CA GLU A 190 28.97 -3.63 -22.07
C GLU A 190 30.06 -4.63 -21.64
N LYS A 191 30.30 -5.66 -22.46
CA LYS A 191 31.27 -6.74 -22.20
C LYS A 191 32.72 -6.25 -22.05
N GLY A 192 33.06 -5.09 -22.62
CA GLY A 192 34.42 -4.54 -22.67
C GLY A 192 35.03 -4.16 -21.31
N ARG A 193 34.21 -3.91 -20.28
CA ARG A 193 34.69 -3.58 -18.91
C ARG A 193 34.59 -4.74 -17.92
N ALA A 194 34.12 -5.91 -18.33
CA ALA A 194 34.02 -7.08 -17.44
C ALA A 194 35.33 -7.89 -17.39
N ILE A 195 36.13 -7.86 -18.46
CA ILE A 195 37.32 -8.72 -18.61
C ILE A 195 38.56 -8.09 -17.94
N GLU A 196 38.65 -6.75 -17.83
CA GLU A 196 39.71 -6.06 -17.07
C GLU A 196 39.59 -6.22 -15.53
N LYS A 197 38.48 -6.80 -15.04
CA LYS A 197 38.11 -6.83 -13.62
C LYS A 197 38.50 -8.11 -12.87
N ILE A 198 38.96 -9.16 -13.56
CA ILE A 198 39.41 -10.40 -12.90
C ILE A 198 40.90 -10.28 -12.47
N VAL A 199 41.65 -9.38 -13.08
CA VAL A 199 43.12 -9.27 -12.86
C VAL A 199 43.50 -8.34 -11.69
N THR A 200 42.60 -7.47 -11.22
CA THR A 200 42.95 -6.33 -10.34
C THR A 200 42.52 -6.44 -8.88
N GLY A 201 41.75 -7.47 -8.47
CA GLY A 201 41.39 -7.70 -7.07
C GLY A 201 40.56 -6.59 -6.39
N MET A 202 40.00 -5.64 -7.15
CA MET A 202 39.19 -4.54 -6.62
C MET A 202 37.72 -4.93 -6.42
N PRO A 203 37.04 -4.42 -5.37
CA PRO A 203 35.61 -4.65 -5.15
C PRO A 203 34.77 -4.14 -6.32
N LEU A 204 33.70 -4.86 -6.66
CA LEU A 204 32.85 -4.59 -7.82
C LEU A 204 32.34 -3.13 -7.82
N ILE A 205 32.82 -2.34 -8.79
CA ILE A 205 32.19 -1.07 -9.16
C ILE A 205 30.93 -1.42 -9.98
N PRO A 206 29.75 -0.90 -9.62
CA PRO A 206 28.50 -1.25 -10.27
C PRO A 206 28.54 -0.85 -11.75
N GLY A 207 28.19 -1.79 -12.63
CA GLY A 207 28.14 -1.57 -14.08
C GLY A 207 26.85 -0.84 -14.47
N LYS A 208 26.95 0.10 -15.41
CA LYS A 208 25.78 0.61 -16.14
C LYS A 208 25.18 -0.55 -16.93
N GLN A 209 23.87 -0.73 -16.84
CA GLN A 209 23.12 -1.68 -17.66
C GLN A 209 22.17 -0.88 -18.53
N ASP A 210 22.24 -1.08 -19.84
CA ASP A 210 21.27 -0.49 -20.75
C ASP A 210 20.09 -1.45 -20.87
N VAL A 211 18.92 -1.01 -20.43
CA VAL A 211 17.65 -1.71 -20.63
C VAL A 211 17.00 -1.12 -21.87
N GLU A 212 16.75 -1.93 -22.89
CA GLU A 212 16.24 -1.47 -24.18
C GLU A 212 14.91 -2.16 -24.49
N ILE A 213 13.93 -1.39 -24.93
CA ILE A 213 12.65 -1.88 -25.42
C ILE A 213 12.71 -1.86 -26.95
N PRO A 214 12.45 -2.98 -27.63
CA PRO A 214 12.40 -3.02 -29.09
C PRO A 214 11.37 -2.05 -29.68
N GLY A 215 11.68 -1.47 -30.83
CA GLY A 215 10.78 -0.58 -31.55
C GLY A 215 10.97 0.89 -31.20
N LYS A 216 10.83 1.75 -32.23
CA LYS A 216 11.00 3.20 -32.14
C LYS A 216 9.89 3.91 -31.35
N GLN A 217 8.68 3.35 -31.36
CA GLN A 217 7.49 3.95 -30.77
C GLN A 217 6.61 2.87 -30.11
N ALA A 218 5.95 3.24 -29.02
CA ALA A 218 4.92 2.43 -28.40
C ALA A 218 3.68 2.31 -29.29
N LYS A 219 3.00 1.17 -29.23
CA LYS A 219 1.74 0.95 -29.95
C LYS A 219 0.61 1.82 -29.41
N LEU A 220 0.57 2.02 -28.09
CA LEU A 220 -0.42 2.85 -27.43
C LEU A 220 0.03 4.33 -27.47
N ARG A 221 -0.84 5.21 -27.97
CA ARG A 221 -0.64 6.67 -27.98
C ARG A 221 -1.75 7.34 -27.17
N ILE A 222 -1.39 8.29 -26.32
CA ILE A 222 -2.32 9.16 -25.58
C ILE A 222 -2.07 10.63 -25.97
N HIS A 223 -3.08 11.49 -25.87
CA HIS A 223 -3.01 12.85 -26.41
C HIS A 223 -3.11 13.94 -25.33
N THR A 224 -2.84 13.56 -24.08
CA THR A 224 -2.87 14.43 -22.90
C THR A 224 -1.56 14.33 -22.13
N GLY A 225 -1.15 15.44 -21.50
CA GLY A 225 -0.04 15.46 -20.56
C GLY A 225 -0.46 15.00 -19.17
N ASP A 226 -1.73 15.21 -18.81
CA ASP A 226 -2.33 14.79 -17.54
C ASP A 226 -2.70 13.31 -17.60
N ALA A 227 -1.69 12.46 -17.68
CA ALA A 227 -1.86 11.03 -17.86
C ALA A 227 -2.48 10.40 -16.60
N GLU A 228 -3.47 9.55 -16.84
CA GLU A 228 -4.26 8.88 -15.82
C GLU A 228 -4.36 7.40 -16.16
N PHE A 229 -4.07 6.55 -15.18
CA PHE A 229 -4.04 5.10 -15.35
C PHE A 229 -4.81 4.38 -14.25
N TYR A 230 -5.30 3.19 -14.56
CA TYR A 230 -6.02 2.33 -13.63
C TYR A 230 -5.49 0.91 -13.74
N PHE A 231 -5.04 0.34 -12.62
CA PHE A 231 -4.57 -1.05 -12.57
C PHE A 231 -5.51 -1.89 -11.71
N ARG A 232 -6.17 -2.86 -12.33
CA ARG A 232 -6.89 -3.92 -11.63
C ARG A 232 -5.97 -5.13 -11.48
N THR A 233 -5.50 -5.37 -10.26
CA THR A 233 -4.59 -6.50 -9.97
C THR A 233 -5.40 -7.79 -9.77
N ALA A 234 -5.00 -8.86 -10.45
CA ALA A 234 -5.72 -10.13 -10.42
C ALA A 234 -5.75 -10.76 -9.01
N ASP A 235 -4.67 -10.57 -8.26
CA ASP A 235 -4.46 -11.03 -6.89
C ASP A 235 -4.84 -9.98 -5.83
N LYS A 236 -5.41 -8.84 -6.24
CA LYS A 236 -5.80 -7.71 -5.39
C LYS A 236 -4.63 -7.13 -4.57
N ARG A 237 -3.39 -7.41 -4.95
CA ARG A 237 -2.21 -6.85 -4.27
C ARG A 237 -2.02 -5.38 -4.64
N GLU A 238 -1.33 -4.67 -3.77
CA GLU A 238 -0.82 -3.34 -4.05
C GLU A 238 0.38 -3.43 -5.01
N PRO A 239 0.32 -2.79 -6.19
CA PRO A 239 1.42 -2.77 -7.13
C PRO A 239 2.46 -1.70 -6.74
N HIS A 240 3.73 -1.93 -7.04
CA HIS A 240 4.76 -0.90 -6.93
C HIS A 240 5.24 -0.53 -8.33
N LEU A 241 4.74 0.61 -8.82
CA LEU A 241 4.98 1.06 -10.18
C LEU A 241 5.97 2.23 -10.20
N THR A 242 6.83 2.24 -11.21
CA THR A 242 7.70 3.37 -11.53
C THR A 242 7.46 3.79 -12.97
N LEU A 243 7.20 5.09 -13.18
CA LEU A 243 7.06 5.67 -14.52
C LEU A 243 8.40 6.23 -14.99
N LEU A 244 8.78 5.92 -16.22
CA LEU A 244 10.07 6.28 -16.81
C LEU A 244 9.88 6.92 -18.18
N HIS A 245 10.62 8.00 -18.44
CA HIS A 245 10.83 8.51 -19.78
C HIS A 245 11.80 7.61 -20.55
N ALA A 246 11.39 7.15 -21.73
CA ALA A 246 12.16 6.27 -22.60
C ALA A 246 12.82 7.06 -23.73
N GLY A 247 14.15 7.07 -23.77
CA GLY A 247 14.89 7.77 -24.82
C GLY A 247 14.92 6.96 -26.11
N VAL A 248 14.45 7.54 -27.23
CA VAL A 248 14.51 6.86 -28.53
C VAL A 248 15.94 6.91 -29.10
N LYS A 249 16.51 5.74 -29.42
CA LYS A 249 17.85 5.58 -30.01
C LYS A 249 17.77 4.59 -31.17
N GLY A 250 17.73 5.10 -32.40
CA GLY A 250 17.50 4.28 -33.59
C GLY A 250 16.13 3.59 -33.53
N GLU A 251 16.12 2.27 -33.67
CA GLU A 251 14.90 1.44 -33.63
C GLU A 251 14.60 0.86 -32.23
N LYS A 252 15.12 1.49 -31.17
CA LYS A 252 14.92 1.06 -29.79
C LYS A 252 14.57 2.24 -28.88
N ARG A 253 13.82 1.95 -27.83
CA ARG A 253 13.53 2.87 -26.71
C ARG A 253 14.38 2.45 -25.51
N ALA A 254 15.34 3.27 -25.12
CA ALA A 254 16.25 2.98 -24.02
C ALA A 254 15.70 3.47 -22.68
N LEU A 255 15.72 2.61 -21.67
CA LEU A 255 15.56 2.88 -20.25
C LEU A 255 16.95 2.76 -19.61
N GLN A 256 17.66 3.88 -19.45
CA GLN A 256 19.04 3.81 -18.95
C GLN A 256 19.05 3.53 -17.45
N VAL A 257 19.64 2.39 -17.04
CA VAL A 257 19.70 1.95 -15.64
C VAL A 257 21.11 2.10 -15.09
N ILE A 258 21.21 2.70 -13.91
CA ILE A 258 22.42 2.60 -13.09
C ILE A 258 22.14 1.56 -12.01
N SER A 259 22.78 0.39 -12.14
CA SER A 259 22.80 -0.60 -11.07
C SER A 259 23.49 0.02 -9.86
N THR A 260 22.92 -0.12 -8.67
CA THR A 260 23.61 0.22 -7.41
C THR A 260 24.07 -1.08 -6.76
N ASN A 261 25.13 -1.08 -5.95
CA ASN A 261 25.78 -2.27 -5.37
C ASN A 261 24.92 -3.11 -4.40
N ILE A 262 23.59 -3.00 -4.47
CA ILE A 262 22.62 -3.71 -3.64
C ILE A 262 21.85 -4.65 -4.58
N VAL A 263 21.95 -5.95 -4.33
CA VAL A 263 21.22 -6.99 -5.08
C VAL A 263 19.74 -6.63 -5.15
N GLY A 264 19.21 -6.50 -6.37
CA GLY A 264 17.79 -6.21 -6.62
C GLY A 264 17.38 -4.73 -6.66
N GLN A 265 18.29 -3.77 -6.45
CA GLN A 265 17.98 -2.33 -6.52
C GLN A 265 18.60 -1.67 -7.76
N GLN A 266 17.74 -1.35 -8.73
CA GLN A 266 18.07 -0.55 -9.91
C GLN A 266 17.63 0.90 -9.68
N LYS A 267 18.49 1.90 -9.98
CA LYS A 267 18.10 3.32 -9.99
C LYS A 267 18.10 3.84 -11.42
N PHE A 268 17.03 4.51 -11.80
CA PHE A 268 16.92 5.19 -13.09
C PHE A 268 17.46 6.60 -12.95
N LYS A 269 18.56 6.89 -13.64
CA LYS A 269 19.13 8.23 -13.59
C LYS A 269 18.32 9.18 -14.47
N ASP A 270 17.81 10.25 -13.88
CA ASP A 270 17.23 11.43 -14.55
C ASP A 270 16.11 11.13 -15.56
N ARG A 271 15.39 10.01 -15.37
CA ARG A 271 14.29 9.57 -16.25
C ARG A 271 13.03 9.14 -15.51
N GLU A 272 13.09 9.10 -14.19
CA GLU A 272 11.91 8.78 -13.38
C GLU A 272 10.96 9.97 -13.34
N VAL A 273 9.70 9.70 -13.62
CA VAL A 273 8.62 10.68 -13.54
C VAL A 273 7.78 10.34 -12.32
N SER A 274 7.46 11.37 -11.54
CA SER A 274 6.67 11.22 -10.30
C SER A 274 5.27 10.69 -10.62
N LEU A 275 4.97 9.50 -10.11
CA LEU A 275 3.69 8.82 -10.23
C LEU A 275 3.02 8.76 -8.86
N LEU A 276 1.82 9.32 -8.76
CA LEU A 276 1.01 9.34 -7.54
C LEU A 276 0.02 8.17 -7.58
N GLN A 277 -0.08 7.42 -6.50
CA GLN A 277 -1.00 6.29 -6.37
C GLN A 277 -2.18 6.64 -5.47
N TRP A 278 -3.37 6.23 -5.89
CA TRP A 278 -4.62 6.38 -5.14
C TRP A 278 -5.35 5.05 -5.08
N ASP A 279 -5.94 4.77 -3.92
CA ASP A 279 -6.79 3.61 -3.75
C ASP A 279 -8.19 3.94 -4.29
N ALA A 280 -8.56 3.37 -5.45
CA ALA A 280 -9.85 3.63 -6.07
C ALA A 280 -10.92 2.65 -5.55
N ALA A 281 -10.58 1.36 -5.50
CA ALA A 281 -11.38 0.32 -4.86
C ALA A 281 -10.48 -0.83 -4.40
N ARG A 282 -11.04 -1.87 -3.76
CA ARG A 282 -10.27 -3.06 -3.39
C ARG A 282 -9.72 -3.76 -4.64
N GLY A 283 -8.39 -3.80 -4.78
CA GLY A 283 -7.71 -4.38 -5.94
C GLY A 283 -7.76 -3.51 -7.20
N LEU A 284 -8.23 -2.27 -7.11
CA LEU A 284 -8.23 -1.28 -8.18
C LEU A 284 -7.50 -0.01 -7.73
N TYR A 285 -6.44 0.33 -8.45
CA TYR A 285 -5.55 1.43 -8.12
C TYR A 285 -5.58 2.46 -9.25
N ARG A 286 -5.65 3.74 -8.89
CA ARG A 286 -5.55 4.86 -9.84
C ARG A 286 -4.17 5.48 -9.73
N PHE A 287 -3.57 5.80 -10.86
CA PHE A 287 -2.29 6.47 -10.94
C PHE A 287 -2.42 7.77 -11.73
N THR A 288 -1.82 8.83 -11.21
CA THR A 288 -1.76 10.14 -11.84
C THR A 288 -0.34 10.66 -11.84
N VAL A 289 0.01 11.51 -12.79
CA VAL A 289 1.30 12.19 -12.80
C VAL A 289 1.23 13.48 -11.99
N ASP A 290 2.30 13.81 -11.28
CA ASP A 290 2.40 15.09 -10.53
C ASP A 290 2.59 16.28 -11.47
N GLN A 291 3.34 16.06 -12.56
CA GLN A 291 3.58 17.06 -13.60
C GLN A 291 3.07 16.55 -14.95
N PRO A 292 2.48 17.42 -15.79
CA PRO A 292 2.05 17.04 -17.13
C PRO A 292 3.21 16.45 -17.93
N LEU A 293 2.97 15.30 -18.56
CA LEU A 293 3.94 14.63 -19.42
C LEU A 293 4.20 15.43 -20.68
N GLU A 294 5.47 15.52 -21.08
CA GLU A 294 5.86 16.05 -22.38
C GLU A 294 5.62 15.02 -23.48
N SER A 295 5.55 15.48 -24.74
CA SER A 295 5.54 14.58 -25.90
C SER A 295 6.78 13.68 -25.91
N GLY A 296 6.59 12.36 -25.96
CA GLY A 296 7.70 11.42 -25.85
C GLY A 296 7.24 9.97 -25.68
N GLU A 297 8.22 9.08 -25.46
CA GLU A 297 7.99 7.67 -25.17
C GLU A 297 8.16 7.42 -23.68
N TYR A 298 7.30 6.58 -23.11
CA TYR A 298 7.30 6.27 -21.70
C TYR A 298 7.12 4.77 -21.46
N ALA A 299 7.62 4.32 -20.31
CA ALA A 299 7.44 2.97 -19.83
C ALA A 299 7.07 2.98 -18.34
N ILE A 300 6.14 2.12 -17.97
CA ILE A 300 5.84 1.81 -16.58
C ILE A 300 6.41 0.44 -16.28
N ILE A 301 7.17 0.35 -15.21
CA ILE A 301 7.76 -0.89 -14.71
C ILE A 301 7.13 -1.21 -13.36
N GLU A 302 6.96 -2.50 -13.11
CA GLU A 302 6.57 -2.99 -11.80
C GLU A 302 7.77 -3.59 -11.08
N THR A 303 7.94 -3.23 -9.81
CA THR A 303 8.93 -3.84 -8.93
C THR A 303 8.22 -4.73 -7.92
N THR A 304 8.55 -6.02 -7.91
CA THR A 304 8.04 -6.95 -6.90
C THR A 304 9.14 -7.29 -5.89
N PRO A 305 8.81 -7.50 -4.60
CA PRO A 305 9.81 -7.91 -3.61
C PRO A 305 10.48 -9.25 -3.93
N ALA A 306 9.78 -10.16 -4.62
CA ALA A 306 10.24 -11.51 -4.91
C ALA A 306 11.13 -11.59 -6.16
N GLU A 307 10.76 -10.88 -7.24
CA GLU A 307 11.45 -10.98 -8.54
C GLU A 307 12.33 -9.75 -8.83
N GLY A 308 12.26 -8.72 -7.98
CA GLY A 308 12.85 -7.43 -8.26
C GLY A 308 12.08 -6.70 -9.36
N GLN A 309 12.79 -5.94 -10.19
CA GLN A 309 12.17 -5.19 -11.26
C GLN A 309 11.81 -6.10 -12.46
N SER A 310 10.55 -6.07 -12.87
CA SER A 310 10.08 -6.85 -14.02
C SER A 310 10.71 -6.35 -15.33
N MET A 311 11.08 -7.29 -16.21
CA MET A 311 11.50 -7.00 -17.59
C MET A 311 10.33 -6.90 -18.56
N TYR A 312 9.11 -7.13 -18.09
CA TYR A 312 7.88 -6.86 -18.82
C TYR A 312 7.38 -5.48 -18.42
N VAL A 313 7.43 -4.55 -19.37
CA VAL A 313 7.17 -3.13 -19.12
C VAL A 313 5.96 -2.70 -19.93
N TRP A 314 5.07 -1.91 -19.34
CA TRP A 314 3.96 -1.32 -20.09
C TRP A 314 4.44 -0.07 -20.78
N THR A 315 4.18 0.05 -22.08
CA THR A 315 4.67 1.18 -22.87
C THR A 315 3.53 2.00 -23.42
N PHE A 316 3.78 3.29 -23.56
CA PHE A 316 2.91 4.23 -24.24
C PHE A 316 3.74 5.41 -24.72
N GLY A 317 3.20 6.21 -25.63
CA GLY A 317 3.75 7.52 -25.89
C GLY A 317 2.69 8.60 -25.87
N VAL A 318 3.19 9.82 -25.69
CA VAL A 318 2.39 11.02 -25.52
C VAL A 318 2.52 11.89 -26.77
N ASP A 319 1.39 12.15 -27.42
CA ASP A 319 1.26 13.02 -28.59
C ASP A 319 0.37 14.21 -28.24
N LEU A 320 0.91 15.19 -27.52
CA LEU A 320 0.20 16.42 -27.21
C LEU A 320 -0.23 17.14 -28.51
N GLN A 321 -1.52 17.42 -28.64
CA GLN A 321 -2.02 18.23 -29.74
C GLN A 321 -1.53 19.67 -29.57
N GLY A 322 -0.49 20.04 -30.33
CA GLY A 322 0.11 21.37 -30.26
C GLY A 322 1.59 21.48 -30.62
N ASN A 323 2.30 20.36 -30.87
CA ASN A 323 3.72 20.42 -31.25
C ASN A 323 3.96 19.97 -32.71
N PRO A 324 3.90 20.88 -33.71
CA PRO A 324 4.28 20.60 -35.09
C PRO A 324 5.82 20.52 -35.26
N LYS A 325 6.55 19.83 -34.37
CA LYS A 325 8.00 19.65 -34.47
C LYS A 325 8.40 18.19 -34.60
N ALA A 326 7.86 17.54 -35.63
CA ALA A 326 8.44 16.34 -36.24
C ALA A 326 8.35 16.35 -37.79
N ALA A 327 7.97 17.48 -38.40
CA ALA A 327 7.82 17.63 -39.85
C ALA A 327 8.68 18.78 -40.39
N ALA A 328 10.00 18.79 -40.13
CA ALA A 328 10.95 19.63 -40.86
C ALA A 328 12.41 19.24 -40.55
N SER A 329 12.85 18.09 -41.05
CA SER A 329 14.27 17.88 -41.36
C SER A 329 14.40 17.18 -42.72
N GLY A 330 13.72 17.76 -43.71
CA GLY A 330 14.02 17.52 -45.11
C GLY A 330 14.67 18.79 -45.65
N THR A 331 15.98 18.79 -45.77
CA THR A 331 16.74 19.85 -46.42
C THR A 331 16.34 19.92 -47.90
N PRO A 332 15.89 21.06 -48.45
CA PRO A 332 15.76 21.20 -49.89
C PRO A 332 17.15 21.47 -50.47
N THR A 333 17.66 20.51 -51.25
CA THR A 333 18.79 20.73 -52.15
C THR A 333 18.38 21.76 -53.20
N ARG A 334 19.10 22.87 -53.26
CA ARG A 334 19.14 23.75 -54.43
C ARG A 334 20.41 23.44 -55.22
#